data_AF-A0AAV6YKN4-F1
#
_entry.id   AF-A0AAV6YKN4-F1
#
_cell.length_a   1.000
_cell.length_b   1.000
_cell.length_c   1.000
_cell.angle_alpha   90.00
_cell.angle_beta   90.00
_cell.angle_gamma   90.00
#
_symmetry.space_group_name_H-M   'P 1'
#
loop_
_entity.id
_entity.type
_entity.pdbx_description
1 polymer ?
#
loop_
_entity_poly.entity_id
_entity_poly.type
_entity_poly.pdbx_seq_one_letter_code
_entity_poly.pdbx_strand_id
1 'polypeptide(L)'
;VLLHVLYEHAAGYALFRVQEMEEIGMLLPQVEESMTNIGKFSSMVKLSAFLPFRSAQSALENANAISEGVLHEDLNLFLDTNLPAKRKKVLLGVGDPKIGAAIQEELKVICQTGGVVVEVIR
;
A
#
# COMPACT_ATOMS: atom_id res chain seq x y z
N VAL A 1 -12.67 9.08 1.98
CA VAL A 1 -12.34 7.65 2.28
C VAL A 1 -10.85 7.61 2.58
N LEU A 2 -10.37 6.84 3.57
CA LEU A 2 -8.95 6.86 3.93
C LEU A 2 -8.14 5.91 3.04
N LEU A 3 -7.40 6.46 2.08
CA LEU A 3 -6.51 5.69 1.23
C LEU A 3 -5.17 5.40 1.94
N HIS A 4 -4.86 4.12 2.08
CA HIS A 4 -3.51 3.66 2.41
C HIS A 4 -2.95 2.88 1.21
N VAL A 5 -1.66 2.93 0.98
CA VAL A 5 -0.99 2.19 -0.11
C VAL A 5 0.06 1.26 0.51
N LEU A 6 -0.06 -0.03 0.22
CA LEU A 6 0.94 -1.03 0.54
C LEU A 6 2.06 -0.96 -0.50
N TYR A 7 3.29 -0.88 -0.02
CA TYR A 7 4.49 -0.97 -0.83
C TYR A 7 5.33 -2.14 -0.36
N GLU A 8 5.48 -3.13 -1.23
CA GLU A 8 6.25 -4.36 -1.00
C GLU A 8 7.67 -4.13 -1.51
N HIS A 9 8.64 -4.04 -0.61
CA HIS A 9 10.03 -3.76 -0.94
C HIS A 9 10.92 -4.94 -0.52
N ALA A 10 12.08 -5.09 -1.16
CA ALA A 10 13.05 -6.14 -0.81
C ALA A 10 13.54 -6.06 0.65
N ALA A 11 13.39 -4.90 1.29
CA ALA A 11 13.75 -4.67 2.68
C ALA A 11 12.60 -4.90 3.68
N GLY A 12 11.35 -5.06 3.22
CA GLY A 12 10.18 -5.15 4.08
C GLY A 12 8.91 -4.55 3.47
N TYR A 13 7.85 -4.48 4.27
CA TYR A 13 6.59 -3.86 3.89
C TYR A 13 6.49 -2.44 4.42
N ALA A 14 6.05 -1.50 3.58
CA ALA A 14 5.71 -0.15 3.98
C ALA A 14 4.22 0.12 3.74
N LEU A 15 3.61 0.87 4.65
CA LEU A 15 2.26 1.38 4.49
C LEU A 15 2.32 2.90 4.43
N PHE A 16 1.86 3.47 3.33
CA PHE A 16 1.74 4.91 3.16
C PHE A 16 0.30 5.34 3.34
N ARG A 17 0.07 6.49 3.98
CA ARG A 17 -1.22 7.17 3.99
C ARG A 17 -1.18 8.27 2.94
N VAL A 18 -2.19 8.30 2.08
CA VAL A 18 -2.39 9.39 1.12
C VAL A 18 -3.37 10.37 1.72
N GLN A 19 -2.98 11.64 1.86
CA GLN A 19 -3.88 12.69 2.34
C GLN A 19 -4.98 12.95 1.31
N GLU A 20 -6.21 13.20 1.78
CA GLU A 20 -7.34 13.52 0.90
C GLU A 20 -7.02 14.80 0.12
N MET A 21 -6.76 14.67 -1.18
CA MET A 21 -6.86 15.74 -2.15
C MET A 21 -8.20 15.60 -2.88
N GLU A 22 -8.78 16.70 -3.36
CA GLU A 22 -10.00 16.68 -4.17
C GLU A 22 -9.86 15.60 -5.27
N GLU A 23 -10.70 14.58 -5.16
CA GLU A 23 -10.66 13.30 -5.92
C GLU A 23 -10.61 13.50 -7.44
N ILE A 24 -11.04 14.67 -7.91
CA ILE A 24 -11.12 15.08 -9.32
C ILE A 24 -9.73 15.40 -9.90
N GLY A 25 -8.73 15.73 -9.07
CA GLY A 25 -7.42 16.20 -9.53
C GLY A 25 -6.35 15.12 -9.73
N MET A 26 -6.45 13.95 -9.07
CA MET A 26 -5.31 13.04 -8.94
C MET A 26 -4.87 12.31 -10.22
N LEU A 27 -5.69 12.38 -11.28
CA LEU A 27 -5.37 11.85 -12.61
C LEU A 27 -5.15 12.98 -13.63
N LEU A 28 -5.12 14.24 -13.20
CA LEU A 28 -4.73 15.33 -14.07
C LEU A 28 -3.20 15.26 -14.30
N PRO A 29 -2.71 15.54 -15.52
CA PRO A 29 -1.27 15.55 -15.81
C PRO A 29 -0.45 16.43 -14.85
N GLN A 30 -1.08 17.49 -14.33
CA GLN A 30 -0.49 18.41 -13.36
C GLN A 30 -0.22 17.76 -12.00
N VAL A 31 -1.04 16.77 -11.60
CA VAL A 31 -0.83 16.02 -10.35
C VAL A 31 0.22 14.92 -10.55
N GLU A 32 0.25 14.25 -11.69
CA GLU A 32 1.34 13.33 -12.04
C GLU A 32 2.70 14.05 -12.00
N GLU A 33 2.80 15.23 -12.61
CA GLU A 33 4.01 16.06 -12.56
C GLU A 33 4.35 16.46 -11.10
N SER A 34 3.33 16.75 -10.29
CA SER A 34 3.54 17.08 -8.88
C SER A 34 4.14 15.91 -8.07
N MET A 35 3.83 14.66 -8.43
CA MET A 35 4.41 13.48 -7.76
C MET A 35 5.88 13.29 -8.09
N THR A 36 6.37 13.83 -9.21
CA THR A 36 7.81 13.87 -9.52
C THR A 36 8.58 14.89 -8.67
N ASN A 37 7.88 15.84 -8.03
CA ASN A 37 8.47 16.78 -7.10
C ASN A 37 8.44 16.22 -5.67
N ILE A 38 9.63 15.93 -5.11
CA ILE A 38 9.75 15.32 -3.78
C ILE A 38 9.06 16.10 -2.65
N GLY A 39 9.05 17.44 -2.71
CA GLY A 39 8.43 18.27 -1.70
C GLY A 39 6.91 18.17 -1.72
N LYS A 40 6.31 18.15 -2.92
CA LYS A 40 4.88 17.95 -3.11
C LYS A 40 4.47 16.51 -2.81
N PHE A 41 5.22 15.52 -3.30
CA PHE A 41 4.97 14.11 -2.97
C PHE A 41 4.95 13.88 -1.46
N SER A 42 5.99 14.36 -0.76
CA SER A 42 6.12 14.18 0.68
C SER A 42 5.06 14.92 1.48
N SER A 43 4.40 15.96 0.94
CA SER A 43 3.28 16.60 1.63
C SER A 43 2.00 15.76 1.52
N MET A 44 1.81 15.06 0.39
CA MET A 44 0.64 14.23 0.09
C MET A 44 0.72 12.81 0.66
N VAL A 45 1.90 12.20 0.60
CA VAL A 45 2.14 10.80 0.94
C VAL A 45 2.98 10.73 2.18
N LYS A 46 2.46 10.10 3.24
CA LYS A 46 3.12 9.96 4.53
C LYS A 46 3.36 8.51 4.85
N LEU A 47 4.60 8.15 5.20
CA LEU A 47 4.89 6.83 5.75
C LEU A 47 4.12 6.68 7.08
N SER A 48 3.28 5.66 7.15
CA SER A 48 2.46 5.36 8.33
C SER A 48 3.02 4.21 9.16
N ALA A 49 3.57 3.19 8.50
CA ALA A 49 4.20 2.05 9.14
C ALA A 49 5.25 1.42 8.22
N PHE A 50 6.24 0.76 8.81
CA PHE A 50 7.25 -0.01 8.11
C PHE A 50 7.62 -1.25 8.91
N LEU A 51 7.63 -2.42 8.27
CA LEU A 51 8.08 -3.68 8.83
C LEU A 51 9.30 -4.17 8.04
N PRO A 52 10.53 -4.06 8.59
CA PRO A 52 11.71 -4.60 7.95
C PRO A 52 11.74 -6.13 8.05
N PHE A 53 12.24 -6.79 7.00
CA PHE A 53 12.54 -8.22 7.06
C PHE A 53 13.75 -8.47 7.95
N ARG A 54 13.65 -9.49 8.82
CA ARG A 54 14.67 -9.78 9.85
C ARG A 54 15.85 -10.59 9.31
N SER A 55 15.69 -11.23 8.15
CA SER A 55 16.72 -12.06 7.51
C SER A 55 16.48 -12.16 6.01
N ALA A 56 17.51 -12.58 5.27
CA ALA A 56 17.38 -12.87 3.83
C ALA A 56 16.38 -14.01 3.55
N GLN A 57 16.27 -14.97 4.46
CA GLN A 57 15.30 -16.06 4.36
C GLN A 57 13.87 -15.53 4.47
N SER A 58 13.57 -14.72 5.50
CA SER A 58 12.25 -14.10 5.67
C SER A 58 11.91 -13.20 4.47
N ALA A 59 12.87 -12.47 3.92
CA ALA A 59 12.68 -11.68 2.71
C ALA A 59 12.31 -12.54 1.49
N LEU A 60 13.00 -13.67 1.29
CA LEU A 60 12.72 -14.60 0.20
C LEU A 60 11.34 -15.26 0.33
N GLU A 61 10.99 -15.71 1.54
CA GLU A 61 9.68 -16.32 1.84
C GLU A 61 8.54 -15.34 1.57
N ASN A 62 8.67 -14.10 2.04
CA ASN A 62 7.69 -13.04 1.80
C ASN A 62 7.61 -12.67 0.31
N ALA A 63 8.74 -12.53 -0.39
CA ALA A 63 8.76 -12.24 -1.83
C ALA A 63 8.04 -13.31 -2.66
N ASN A 64 8.27 -14.59 -2.35
CA ASN A 64 7.59 -15.71 -2.99
C ASN A 64 6.08 -15.73 -2.67
N ALA A 65 5.70 -15.43 -1.43
CA ALA A 65 4.29 -15.34 -1.06
C ALA A 65 3.58 -14.24 -1.85
N ILE A 66 4.18 -13.05 -1.96
CA ILE A 66 3.67 -11.95 -2.79
C ILE A 66 3.53 -12.37 -4.25
N SER A 67 4.54 -13.02 -4.85
CA SER A 67 4.50 -13.41 -6.28
C SER A 67 3.37 -14.40 -6.59
N GLU A 68 3.02 -15.26 -5.64
CA GLU A 68 1.92 -16.22 -5.77
C GLU A 68 0.56 -15.66 -5.29
N GLY A 69 0.52 -14.41 -4.81
CA GLY A 69 -0.69 -13.79 -4.27
C GLY A 69 -1.16 -14.40 -2.94
N VAL A 70 -0.23 -14.99 -2.17
CA VAL A 70 -0.49 -15.59 -0.87
C VAL A 70 -0.23 -14.57 0.23
N LEU A 71 -1.19 -14.41 1.15
CA LEU A 71 -1.04 -13.53 2.30
C LEU A 71 -0.14 -14.18 3.36
N HIS A 72 1.14 -13.80 3.38
CA HIS A 72 2.09 -14.23 4.41
C HIS A 72 1.68 -13.74 5.81
N GLU A 73 2.02 -14.49 6.86
CA GLU A 73 1.65 -14.16 8.24
C GLU A 73 2.21 -12.81 8.71
N ASP A 74 3.44 -12.47 8.30
CA ASP A 74 4.06 -11.17 8.59
C ASP A 74 3.24 -10.02 7.98
N LEU A 75 2.79 -10.18 6.74
CA LEU A 75 1.99 -9.16 6.05
C LEU A 75 0.59 -9.04 6.69
N ASN A 76 -0.02 -10.17 7.05
CA ASN A 76 -1.30 -10.19 7.76
C ASN A 76 -1.21 -9.41 9.07
N LEU A 77 -0.25 -9.77 9.93
CA LEU A 77 -0.03 -9.10 11.21
C LEU A 77 0.29 -7.60 11.02
N PHE A 78 1.13 -7.27 10.03
CA PHE A 78 1.47 -5.89 9.71
C PHE A 78 0.24 -5.06 9.34
N LEU A 79 -0.59 -5.54 8.43
CA LEU A 79 -1.79 -4.83 7.99
C LEU A 79 -2.84 -4.77 9.10
N ASP A 80 -3.04 -5.86 9.85
CA ASP A 80 -4.02 -5.89 10.93
C ASP A 80 -3.67 -4.88 12.03
N THR A 81 -2.38 -4.79 12.38
CA THR A 81 -1.87 -3.85 13.39
C THR A 81 -1.95 -2.39 12.94
N ASN A 82 -1.63 -2.10 11.68
CA ASN A 82 -1.38 -0.72 11.24
C ASN A 82 -2.55 -0.06 10.50
N LEU A 83 -3.49 -0.83 9.96
CA LEU A 83 -4.69 -0.26 9.35
C LEU A 83 -5.67 0.22 10.44
N PRO A 84 -6.49 1.26 10.17
CA PRO A 84 -7.54 1.70 11.09
C PRO A 84 -8.55 0.59 11.41
N ALA A 85 -8.98 0.49 12.67
CA ALA A 85 -9.96 -0.50 13.13
C ALA A 85 -11.30 -0.46 12.35
N LYS A 86 -11.69 0.72 11.86
CA LYS A 86 -12.88 0.89 11.01
C LYS A 86 -12.57 0.54 9.55
N ARG A 87 -12.34 -0.75 9.26
CA ARG A 87 -11.93 -1.29 7.95
C ARG A 87 -12.78 -0.81 6.77
N LYS A 88 -14.11 -0.70 6.95
CA LYS A 88 -15.05 -0.23 5.90
C LYS A 88 -14.80 1.20 5.39
N LYS A 89 -14.04 2.02 6.12
CA LYS A 89 -13.68 3.39 5.71
C LYS A 89 -12.29 3.47 5.08
N VAL A 90 -11.59 2.34 4.98
CA VAL A 90 -10.24 2.23 4.47
C VAL A 90 -10.29 1.65 3.07
N LEU A 91 -9.55 2.27 2.17
CA LEU A 91 -9.25 1.76 0.84
C LEU A 91 -7.76 1.44 0.82
N LEU A 92 -7.40 0.20 0.51
CA LEU A 92 -6.02 -0.25 0.45
C LEU A 92 -5.58 -0.33 -1.02
N GLY A 93 -4.69 0.56 -1.42
CA GLY A 93 -3.96 0.46 -2.68
C GLY A 93 -2.91 -0.66 -2.60
N VAL A 94 -2.93 -1.56 -3.57
CA VAL A 94 -1.95 -2.65 -3.72
C VAL A 94 -1.35 -2.64 -5.12
N GLY A 95 -0.13 -3.18 -5.28
CA GLY A 95 0.54 -3.27 -6.58
C GLY A 95 -0.05 -4.35 -7.49
N ASP A 96 -0.49 -5.48 -6.92
CA ASP A 96 -1.01 -6.64 -7.66
C ASP A 96 -2.43 -7.01 -7.17
N PRO A 97 -3.39 -7.29 -8.07
CA PRO A 97 -4.76 -7.63 -7.70
C PRO A 97 -4.89 -8.99 -6.97
N LYS A 98 -3.98 -9.95 -7.18
CA LYS A 98 -4.04 -11.27 -6.54
C LYS A 98 -3.83 -11.17 -5.03
N ILE A 99 -2.76 -10.47 -4.61
CA ILE A 99 -2.53 -10.23 -3.18
C ILE A 99 -3.64 -9.37 -2.59
N GLY A 100 -4.18 -8.41 -3.37
CA GLY A 100 -5.35 -7.63 -3.00
C GLY A 100 -6.57 -8.48 -2.68
N ALA A 101 -6.84 -9.52 -3.48
CA ALA A 101 -7.94 -10.45 -3.25
C ALA A 101 -7.75 -11.25 -1.95
N ALA A 102 -6.54 -11.78 -1.71
CA ALA A 102 -6.21 -12.51 -0.48
C ALA A 102 -6.36 -11.63 0.77
N ILE A 103 -5.87 -10.38 0.72
CA ILE A 103 -6.02 -9.40 1.80
C ILE A 103 -7.49 -9.07 2.05
N GLN A 104 -8.27 -8.86 1.00
CA GLN A 104 -9.69 -8.53 1.12
C GLN A 104 -10.49 -9.69 1.72
N GLU A 105 -10.16 -10.92 1.36
CA GLU A 105 -10.77 -12.13 1.93
C GLU A 105 -10.47 -12.25 3.43
N GLU A 106 -9.23 -12.06 3.85
CA GLU A 106 -8.83 -12.23 5.26
C GLU A 106 -9.24 -11.03 6.14
N LEU A 107 -8.85 -9.81 5.75
CA LEU A 107 -8.94 -8.61 6.58
C LEU A 107 -10.22 -7.79 6.36
N LYS A 108 -11.06 -8.19 5.40
CA LYS A 108 -12.32 -7.50 5.05
C LYS A 108 -12.13 -6.01 4.75
N VAL A 109 -10.98 -5.65 4.18
CA VAL A 109 -10.66 -4.31 3.67
C VAL A 109 -10.88 -4.28 2.16
N ILE A 110 -11.33 -3.14 1.63
CA ILE A 110 -11.49 -2.97 0.18
C ILE A 110 -10.11 -2.71 -0.40
N CYS A 111 -9.70 -3.53 -1.38
CA CYS A 111 -8.45 -3.36 -2.10
C CYS A 111 -8.69 -2.71 -3.47
N GLN A 112 -7.76 -1.87 -3.93
CA GLN A 112 -7.76 -1.32 -5.28
C GLN A 112 -6.36 -1.36 -5.89
N THR A 113 -6.30 -1.42 -7.22
CA THR A 113 -5.10 -1.27 -8.03
C THR A 113 -5.30 -0.11 -9.01
N GLY A 114 -4.22 0.41 -9.59
CA GLY A 114 -4.30 1.45 -10.62
C GLY A 114 -4.45 2.87 -10.09
N GLY A 115 -4.57 3.83 -11.02
CA GLY A 115 -4.72 5.25 -10.72
C GLY A 115 -3.61 5.78 -9.80
N VAL A 116 -4.01 6.54 -8.76
CA VAL A 116 -3.08 7.11 -7.77
C VAL A 116 -2.18 6.06 -7.09
N VAL A 117 -2.62 4.80 -7.00
CA VAL A 117 -1.81 3.74 -6.38
C VAL A 117 -0.52 3.53 -7.16
N VAL A 118 -0.60 3.54 -8.49
CA VAL A 118 0.57 3.37 -9.37
C VAL A 118 1.55 4.52 -9.22
N GLU A 119 1.05 5.75 -9.12
CA GLU A 119 1.93 6.91 -8.95
C GLU A 119 2.58 6.99 -7.56
N VAL A 120 1.96 6.41 -6.53
CA VAL A 120 2.56 6.34 -5.19
C VAL A 120 3.67 5.29 -5.10
N ILE A 121 3.56 4.19 -5.87
CA ILE A 121 4.54 3.08 -5.83
C ILE A 121 5.66 3.19 -6.88
N ARG A 122 5.53 4.11 -7.84
CA ARG A 122 6.47 4.31 -8.96
C ARG A 122 7.78 4.96 -8.53
#